data_AF-A0A800XLZ9-F1
#
_entry.id   AF-A0A800XLZ9-F1
#
_cell.length_a   1.000
_cell.length_b   1.000
_cell.length_c   1.000
_cell.angle_alpha   90.00
_cell.angle_beta   90.00
_cell.angle_gamma   90.00
#
_symmetry.space_group_name_H-M   'P 1'
#
loop_
_entity.id
_entity.type
_entity.pdbx_description
1 polymer ?
#
loop_
_entity_poly.entity_id
_entity_poly.type
_entity_poly.pdbx_seq_one_letter_code
_entity_poly.pdbx_strand_id
1 'polypeptide(L)'
;MITKRNLLCVKVKEKLDLGRILLYEPYKNILVNFKELCIDVNAKDFDPVAKVYDGLLSVPSEIREYYEALLGVTSYYHHSQGGRGKYIEKKIASSFETCSLDIELSKFPFWLEYPSLHKKKGIFTQQGLSSEEKKILRTIEWDWLGNRDVSTDVGSIIQDEKTMVLVELKNRVDTGGTAGRREIWTSEKFGIFVEYFKSNKKLFRKSHKEFSLAELLESFGIENFEIYIGVLFDTGDNPATVQSDKTNGFYSSSKQGFEYLQNLVKQSSTIKTINEDPENLQMELGLSYSSLKVKIGALYGNDITLKLFRKSFPVSDLLLLRYDDIWLSQLITIEERAVLLKHQKNFTTTFLGLLNRDRDLRIKYDAIINSECGETELNAIVSYLLNKYTPIFEDKILPAGKNKAGYLADVIQVLCAAEA
;
A
#
# COMPACT_ATOMS: atom_id res chain seq x y z
N MET A 1 -6.88 22.73 24.83
CA MET A 1 -6.80 23.49 23.57
C MET A 1 -7.39 22.59 22.48
N ILE A 2 -8.31 23.10 21.68
CA ILE A 2 -8.87 22.35 20.54
C ILE A 2 -7.85 22.44 19.41
N THR A 3 -7.56 21.34 18.74
CA THR A 3 -6.54 21.29 17.69
C THR A 3 -7.09 20.60 16.46
N LYS A 4 -6.88 21.22 15.30
CA LYS A 4 -7.18 20.61 14.00
C LYS A 4 -6.27 19.41 13.77
N ARG A 5 -6.87 18.27 13.43
CA ARG A 5 -6.17 17.01 13.10
C ARG A 5 -5.87 16.95 11.61
N ASN A 6 -4.77 16.30 11.24
CA ASN A 6 -4.40 16.11 9.85
C ASN A 6 -5.10 14.86 9.29
N LEU A 7 -6.38 15.01 8.96
CA LEU A 7 -7.21 13.92 8.45
C LEU A 7 -7.23 13.94 6.92
N LEU A 8 -7.06 12.77 6.30
CA LEU A 8 -7.16 12.57 4.86
C LEU A 8 -8.61 12.53 4.41
N CYS A 9 -9.47 11.83 5.17
CA CYS A 9 -10.84 11.53 4.75
C CYS A 9 -11.79 12.72 4.85
N VAL A 10 -11.36 13.83 5.44
CA VAL A 10 -12.11 15.11 5.46
C VAL A 10 -11.84 15.97 4.23
N LYS A 11 -10.86 15.60 3.40
CA LYS A 11 -10.48 16.37 2.21
C LYS A 11 -11.40 16.06 1.05
N VAL A 12 -11.62 17.05 0.18
CA VAL A 12 -12.36 16.85 -1.08
C VAL A 12 -11.62 15.86 -1.97
N LYS A 13 -12.19 14.67 -2.15
CA LYS A 13 -11.56 13.53 -2.84
C LYS A 13 -11.10 13.87 -4.26
N GLU A 14 -11.87 14.67 -4.99
CA GLU A 14 -11.59 15.09 -6.37
C GLU A 14 -10.34 15.98 -6.47
N LYS A 15 -9.92 16.60 -5.37
CA LYS A 15 -8.71 17.44 -5.31
C LYS A 15 -7.47 16.67 -4.86
N LEU A 16 -7.61 15.41 -4.48
CA LEU A 16 -6.50 14.59 -4.01
C LEU A 16 -5.66 14.08 -5.18
N ASP A 17 -4.35 14.06 -5.01
CA ASP A 17 -3.49 13.31 -5.92
C ASP A 17 -3.77 11.81 -5.79
N LEU A 18 -3.45 11.08 -6.84
CA LEU A 18 -3.69 9.63 -6.92
C LEU A 18 -3.10 8.88 -5.72
N GLY A 19 -1.92 9.27 -5.25
CA GLY A 19 -1.29 8.63 -4.09
C GLY A 19 -2.10 8.75 -2.80
N ARG A 20 -2.78 9.89 -2.60
CA ARG A 20 -3.70 10.09 -1.48
C ARG A 20 -5.03 9.38 -1.68
N ILE A 21 -5.56 9.34 -2.91
CA ILE A 21 -6.78 8.59 -3.24
C ILE A 21 -6.63 7.10 -2.88
N LEU A 22 -5.44 6.53 -3.06
CA LEU A 22 -5.16 5.13 -2.72
C LEU A 22 -5.29 4.81 -1.21
N LEU A 23 -5.09 5.79 -0.34
CA LEU A 23 -5.31 5.65 1.11
C LEU A 23 -6.72 6.05 1.53
N TYR A 24 -7.33 6.99 0.81
CA TYR A 24 -8.63 7.56 1.14
C TYR A 24 -9.70 6.47 1.28
N GLU A 25 -9.88 5.61 0.26
CA GLU A 25 -10.94 4.58 0.28
C GLU A 25 -10.75 3.53 1.39
N PRO A 26 -9.55 2.92 1.58
CA PRO A 26 -9.33 2.04 2.71
C PRO A 26 -9.59 2.70 4.07
N TYR A 27 -9.13 3.93 4.26
CA TYR A 27 -9.34 4.65 5.51
C TYR A 27 -10.83 4.93 5.73
N LYS A 28 -11.54 5.41 4.70
CA LYS A 28 -12.96 5.69 4.75
C LYS A 28 -13.77 4.46 5.18
N ASN A 29 -13.47 3.29 4.61
CA ASN A 29 -14.14 2.04 4.98
C ASN A 29 -13.92 1.68 6.46
N ILE A 30 -12.69 1.84 6.96
CA ILE A 30 -12.39 1.61 8.39
C ILE A 30 -13.15 2.60 9.27
N LEU A 31 -13.14 3.89 8.90
CA LEU A 31 -13.80 4.95 9.66
C LEU A 31 -15.31 4.77 9.77
N VAL A 32 -15.96 4.31 8.69
CA VAL A 32 -17.41 4.01 8.70
C VAL A 32 -17.71 2.86 9.67
N ASN A 33 -16.92 1.79 9.67
CA ASN A 33 -17.09 0.69 10.61
C ASN A 33 -16.82 1.13 12.06
N PHE A 34 -15.79 1.94 12.29
CA PHE A 34 -15.51 2.53 13.60
C PHE A 34 -16.67 3.39 14.11
N LYS A 35 -17.28 4.21 13.24
CA LYS A 35 -18.50 4.95 13.57
C LYS A 35 -19.64 4.01 13.96
N GLU A 36 -19.86 2.92 13.24
CA GLU A 36 -20.90 1.92 13.54
C GLU A 36 -20.70 1.29 14.93
N LEU A 37 -19.47 0.91 15.29
CA LEU A 37 -19.15 0.39 16.63
C LEU A 37 -19.43 1.42 17.75
N CYS A 38 -19.25 2.71 17.46
CA CYS A 38 -19.54 3.80 18.39
C CYS A 38 -21.04 4.08 18.59
N ILE A 39 -21.93 3.52 17.76
CA ILE A 39 -23.38 3.80 17.83
C ILE A 39 -24.22 2.56 18.13
N ASP A 40 -23.85 1.38 17.65
CA ASP A 40 -24.64 0.17 17.85
C ASP A 40 -24.09 -0.66 19.01
N VAL A 41 -24.75 -0.57 20.17
CA VAL A 41 -24.39 -1.37 21.35
C VAL A 41 -24.40 -2.88 21.07
N ASN A 42 -25.24 -3.33 20.14
CA ASN A 42 -25.41 -4.74 19.80
C ASN A 42 -24.45 -5.26 18.73
N ALA A 43 -23.56 -4.41 18.19
CA ALA A 43 -22.48 -4.88 17.33
C ALA A 43 -21.67 -5.95 18.09
N LYS A 44 -21.83 -7.21 17.69
CA LYS A 44 -21.21 -8.36 18.37
C LYS A 44 -19.85 -8.63 17.75
N ASP A 45 -18.81 -8.35 18.51
CA ASP A 45 -17.43 -8.65 18.10
C ASP A 45 -16.99 -10.07 18.53
N PHE A 46 -17.61 -10.63 19.57
CA PHE A 46 -17.20 -11.91 20.17
C PHE A 46 -18.37 -12.84 20.41
N ASP A 47 -18.31 -14.04 19.84
CA ASP A 47 -19.17 -15.16 20.22
C ASP A 47 -18.77 -15.71 21.62
N PRO A 48 -19.62 -16.52 22.27
CA PRO A 48 -19.34 -17.03 23.62
C PRO A 48 -18.00 -17.78 23.76
N VAL A 49 -17.54 -18.48 22.71
CA VAL A 49 -16.26 -19.19 22.71
C VAL A 49 -15.11 -18.20 22.63
N ALA A 50 -15.19 -17.21 21.74
CA ALA A 50 -14.19 -16.14 21.67
C ALA A 50 -14.06 -15.39 23.01
N LYS A 51 -15.18 -15.11 23.69
CA LYS A 51 -15.18 -14.51 25.04
C LYS A 51 -14.43 -15.32 26.09
N VAL A 52 -14.49 -16.65 26.00
CA VAL A 52 -13.71 -17.53 26.89
C VAL A 52 -12.24 -17.51 26.48
N TYR A 53 -11.96 -17.67 25.18
CA TYR A 53 -10.61 -17.80 24.64
C TYR A 53 -9.76 -16.55 24.89
N ASP A 54 -10.33 -15.36 24.64
CA ASP A 54 -9.67 -14.07 24.83
C ASP A 54 -9.69 -13.59 26.30
N GLY A 55 -10.25 -14.41 27.20
CA GLY A 55 -10.29 -14.15 28.64
C GLY A 55 -11.31 -13.09 29.08
N LEU A 56 -12.20 -12.62 28.19
CA LEU A 56 -13.20 -11.59 28.47
C LEU A 56 -14.10 -11.91 29.68
N LEU A 57 -14.39 -13.19 29.91
CA LEU A 57 -15.18 -13.64 31.07
C LEU A 57 -14.42 -13.58 32.40
N SER A 58 -13.09 -13.56 32.36
CA SER A 58 -12.21 -13.53 33.54
C SER A 58 -11.74 -12.11 33.89
N VAL A 59 -12.01 -11.13 33.02
CA VAL A 59 -11.58 -9.75 33.20
C VAL A 59 -12.37 -9.08 34.34
N PRO A 60 -11.68 -8.36 35.26
CA PRO A 60 -12.34 -7.61 36.32
C PRO A 60 -13.38 -6.63 35.77
N SER A 61 -14.48 -6.45 36.50
CA SER A 61 -15.62 -5.61 36.09
C SER A 61 -15.24 -4.15 35.79
N GLU A 62 -14.15 -3.67 36.37
CA GLU A 62 -13.73 -2.27 36.26
C GLU A 62 -13.16 -1.94 34.87
N ILE A 63 -12.59 -2.94 34.18
CA ILE A 63 -11.91 -2.77 32.89
C ILE A 63 -12.51 -3.63 31.77
N ARG A 64 -13.56 -4.40 32.06
CA ARG A 64 -14.14 -5.38 31.13
C ARG A 64 -14.58 -4.74 29.82
N GLU A 65 -15.35 -3.66 29.88
CA GLU A 65 -15.87 -3.01 28.67
C GLU A 65 -14.75 -2.35 27.86
N TYR A 66 -13.72 -1.83 28.53
CA TYR A 66 -12.53 -1.30 27.86
C TYR A 66 -11.74 -2.40 27.15
N TYR A 67 -11.54 -3.55 27.81
CA TYR A 67 -10.82 -4.67 27.23
C TYR A 67 -11.60 -5.30 26.06
N GLU A 68 -12.92 -5.45 26.17
CA GLU A 68 -13.79 -5.88 25.06
C GLU A 68 -13.69 -4.93 23.87
N ALA A 69 -13.79 -3.62 24.11
CA ALA A 69 -13.63 -2.61 23.07
C ALA A 69 -12.24 -2.62 22.42
N LEU A 70 -11.17 -2.73 23.23
CA LEU A 70 -9.80 -2.79 22.76
C LEU A 70 -9.61 -3.97 21.80
N LEU A 71 -10.00 -5.17 22.21
CA LEU A 71 -9.86 -6.37 21.37
C LEU A 71 -10.72 -6.28 20.10
N GLY A 72 -11.99 -5.88 20.21
CA GLY A 72 -12.91 -5.81 19.05
C GLY A 72 -12.42 -4.83 17.99
N VAL A 73 -12.10 -3.60 18.40
CA VAL A 73 -11.67 -2.54 17.47
C VAL A 73 -10.31 -2.85 16.84
N THR A 74 -9.36 -3.38 17.61
CA THR A 74 -8.02 -3.74 17.09
C THR A 74 -8.08 -4.95 16.17
N SER A 75 -8.87 -5.97 16.50
CA SER A 75 -9.08 -7.16 15.67
C SER A 75 -9.55 -6.78 14.26
N TYR A 76 -10.59 -5.96 14.15
CA TYR A 76 -11.07 -5.47 12.85
C TYR A 76 -9.96 -4.77 12.04
N TYR A 77 -9.21 -3.87 12.68
CA TYR A 77 -8.11 -3.16 12.03
C TYR A 77 -6.99 -4.09 11.56
N HIS A 78 -6.62 -5.09 12.37
CA HIS A 78 -5.60 -6.07 12.03
C HIS A 78 -6.04 -7.08 10.96
N HIS A 79 -7.34 -7.33 10.79
CA HIS A 79 -7.84 -8.14 9.70
C HIS A 79 -7.95 -7.38 8.37
N SER A 80 -7.99 -6.03 8.40
CA SER A 80 -8.06 -5.17 7.20
C SER A 80 -6.70 -4.94 6.49
N GLN A 81 -5.72 -5.85 6.64
CA GLN A 81 -4.33 -5.64 6.21
C GLN A 81 -4.03 -6.05 4.75
N GLY A 82 -4.99 -6.65 4.04
CA GLY A 82 -4.81 -7.16 2.68
C GLY A 82 -4.39 -6.12 1.62
N GLY A 83 -4.47 -4.81 1.94
CA GLY A 83 -4.15 -3.71 1.02
C GLY A 83 -2.72 -3.15 1.11
N ARG A 84 -1.89 -3.53 2.10
CA ARG A 84 -0.61 -2.83 2.37
C ARG A 84 0.41 -2.98 1.23
N GLY A 85 0.61 -4.19 0.71
CA GLY A 85 1.53 -4.43 -0.42
C GLY A 85 1.08 -3.70 -1.68
N LYS A 86 -0.20 -3.87 -2.04
CA LYS A 86 -0.81 -3.19 -3.19
C LYS A 86 -0.79 -1.67 -3.09
N TYR A 87 -0.89 -1.10 -1.89
CA TYR A 87 -0.74 0.34 -1.68
C TYR A 87 0.65 0.81 -2.11
N ILE A 88 1.70 0.13 -1.67
CA ILE A 88 3.09 0.49 -1.99
C ILE A 88 3.33 0.42 -3.50
N GLU A 89 2.92 -0.67 -4.14
CA GLU A 89 3.00 -0.83 -5.60
C GLU A 89 2.31 0.30 -6.36
N LYS A 90 1.04 0.58 -6.01
CA LYS A 90 0.25 1.63 -6.65
C LYS A 90 0.83 3.02 -6.37
N LYS A 91 1.38 3.26 -5.17
CA LYS A 91 2.01 4.53 -4.82
C LYS A 91 3.29 4.77 -5.60
N ILE A 92 4.14 3.75 -5.77
CA ILE A 92 5.34 3.82 -6.62
C ILE A 92 4.94 4.05 -8.08
N ALA A 93 4.05 3.22 -8.63
CA ALA A 93 3.62 3.33 -10.02
C ALA A 93 2.92 4.67 -10.34
N SER A 94 2.15 5.23 -9.42
CA SER A 94 1.49 6.53 -9.61
C SER A 94 2.43 7.73 -9.54
N SER A 95 3.62 7.57 -8.96
CA SER A 95 4.52 8.70 -8.69
C SER A 95 5.41 9.07 -9.86
N PHE A 96 5.46 8.25 -10.91
CA PHE A 96 6.21 8.57 -12.11
C PHE A 96 5.50 8.05 -13.37
N GLU A 97 5.50 8.84 -14.45
CA GLU A 97 4.69 8.57 -15.64
C GLU A 97 5.02 7.22 -16.30
N THR A 98 6.31 6.93 -16.46
CA THR A 98 6.81 5.71 -17.12
C THR A 98 6.67 4.44 -16.27
N CYS A 99 6.28 4.58 -14.99
CA CYS A 99 6.20 3.47 -14.06
C CYS A 99 4.80 2.84 -14.04
N SER A 100 4.76 1.52 -13.99
CA SER A 100 3.57 0.68 -13.89
C SER A 100 3.77 -0.40 -12.82
N LEU A 101 2.70 -1.12 -12.50
CA LEU A 101 2.65 -2.20 -11.51
C LEU A 101 2.08 -3.49 -12.11
N ASP A 102 2.29 -4.60 -11.41
CA ASP A 102 1.77 -5.92 -11.76
C ASP A 102 2.21 -6.34 -13.17
N ILE A 103 3.52 -6.29 -13.40
CA ILE A 103 4.11 -6.55 -14.70
C ILE A 103 4.33 -8.06 -14.85
N GLU A 104 3.47 -8.70 -15.62
CA GLU A 104 3.62 -10.11 -16.03
C GLU A 104 4.44 -10.21 -17.33
N LEU A 105 5.33 -11.20 -17.41
CA LEU A 105 6.15 -11.47 -18.59
C LEU A 105 5.29 -11.69 -19.84
N SER A 106 4.21 -12.46 -19.73
CA SER A 106 3.26 -12.68 -20.83
C SER A 106 2.60 -11.39 -21.34
N LYS A 107 2.53 -10.35 -20.50
CA LYS A 107 1.94 -9.04 -20.81
C LYS A 107 2.95 -8.00 -21.28
N PHE A 108 4.24 -8.34 -21.40
CA PHE A 108 5.25 -7.39 -21.90
C PHE A 108 4.87 -6.73 -23.23
N PRO A 109 4.42 -7.47 -24.27
CA PRO A 109 4.05 -6.82 -25.52
C PRO A 109 2.93 -5.80 -25.37
N PHE A 110 1.92 -6.11 -24.54
CA PHE A 110 0.84 -5.19 -24.23
C PHE A 110 1.36 -3.95 -23.48
N TRP A 111 2.25 -4.14 -22.49
CA TRP A 111 2.83 -3.01 -21.76
C TRP A 111 3.70 -2.13 -22.65
N LEU A 112 4.49 -2.72 -23.56
CA LEU A 112 5.33 -2.01 -24.51
C LEU A 112 4.52 -1.23 -25.56
N GLU A 113 3.41 -1.80 -26.07
CA GLU A 113 2.53 -1.10 -27.03
C GLU A 113 1.65 -0.03 -26.36
N TYR A 114 1.14 -0.29 -25.16
CA TYR A 114 0.16 0.56 -24.48
C TYR A 114 0.54 0.85 -23.01
N PRO A 115 1.66 1.52 -22.75
CA PRO A 115 2.19 1.69 -21.40
C PRO A 115 1.22 2.39 -20.44
N SER A 116 0.60 3.49 -20.89
CA SER A 116 -0.36 4.25 -20.10
C SER A 116 -1.63 3.45 -19.80
N LEU A 117 -2.09 2.63 -20.74
CA LEU A 117 -3.26 1.76 -20.54
C LEU A 117 -2.95 0.62 -19.58
N HIS A 118 -1.77 0.00 -19.69
CA HIS A 118 -1.31 -1.01 -18.73
C HIS A 118 -1.29 -0.44 -17.31
N LYS A 119 -0.67 0.73 -17.13
CA LYS A 119 -0.64 1.44 -15.85
C LYS A 119 -2.04 1.73 -15.31
N LYS A 120 -2.91 2.33 -16.14
CA LYS A 120 -4.28 2.68 -15.75
C LYS A 120 -5.07 1.44 -15.30
N LYS A 121 -4.96 0.34 -16.05
CA LYS A 121 -5.56 -0.95 -15.70
C LYS A 121 -5.02 -1.49 -14.37
N GLY A 122 -3.71 -1.41 -14.12
CA GLY A 122 -3.14 -1.86 -12.85
C GLY A 122 -3.61 -1.05 -11.64
N ILE A 123 -3.78 0.26 -11.81
CA ILE A 123 -4.17 1.17 -10.71
C ILE A 123 -5.67 1.09 -10.43
N PHE A 124 -6.50 1.19 -11.47
CA PHE A 124 -7.96 1.35 -11.37
C PHE A 124 -8.76 0.10 -11.77
N THR A 125 -8.09 -1.01 -12.09
CA THR A 125 -8.70 -2.24 -12.64
C THR A 125 -9.41 -1.98 -13.98
N GLN A 126 -10.13 -2.98 -14.50
CA GLN A 126 -10.94 -2.79 -15.71
C GLN A 126 -12.12 -1.83 -15.50
N GLN A 127 -12.57 -1.62 -14.27
CA GLN A 127 -13.69 -0.72 -13.97
C GLN A 127 -13.36 0.74 -14.31
N GLY A 128 -12.09 1.15 -14.11
CA GLY A 128 -11.63 2.49 -14.43
C GLY A 128 -11.33 2.76 -15.92
N LEU A 129 -11.54 1.77 -16.80
CA LEU A 129 -11.26 1.92 -18.23
C LEU A 129 -12.51 2.35 -19.02
N SER A 130 -12.30 3.23 -19.99
CA SER A 130 -13.30 3.61 -21.01
C SER A 130 -13.67 2.43 -21.92
N SER A 131 -14.76 2.58 -22.67
CA SER A 131 -15.21 1.57 -23.63
C SER A 131 -14.17 1.32 -24.73
N GLU A 132 -13.50 2.37 -25.19
CA GLU A 132 -12.44 2.33 -26.20
C GLU A 132 -11.20 1.59 -25.67
N GLU A 133 -10.76 1.92 -24.46
CA GLU A 133 -9.64 1.24 -23.80
C GLU A 133 -9.95 -0.25 -23.56
N LYS A 134 -11.17 -0.58 -23.17
CA LYS A 134 -11.63 -1.97 -23.04
C LYS A 134 -11.65 -2.70 -24.39
N LYS A 135 -11.95 -1.99 -25.49
CA LYS A 135 -11.88 -2.57 -26.84
C LYS A 135 -10.45 -2.93 -27.20
N ILE A 136 -9.47 -2.04 -26.95
CA ILE A 136 -8.04 -2.31 -27.17
C ILE A 136 -7.64 -3.60 -26.45
N LEU A 137 -7.98 -3.76 -25.17
CA LEU A 137 -7.66 -4.96 -24.39
C LEU A 137 -8.21 -6.26 -25.00
N ARG A 138 -9.36 -6.20 -25.68
CA ARG A 138 -10.01 -7.37 -26.31
C ARG A 138 -9.42 -7.71 -27.68
N THR A 139 -8.70 -6.77 -28.30
CA THR A 139 -8.17 -6.90 -29.66
C THR A 139 -6.64 -6.99 -29.70
N ILE A 140 -5.99 -7.26 -28.57
CA ILE A 140 -4.54 -7.49 -28.52
C ILE A 140 -4.22 -8.77 -29.30
N GLU A 141 -3.34 -8.66 -30.28
CA GLU A 141 -2.96 -9.75 -31.20
C GLU A 141 -1.74 -10.56 -30.75
N TRP A 142 -1.35 -10.42 -29.49
CA TRP A 142 -0.17 -11.09 -28.93
C TRP A 142 -0.54 -12.39 -28.24
N ASP A 143 0.04 -13.50 -28.70
CA ASP A 143 -0.06 -14.79 -28.04
C ASP A 143 1.17 -15.05 -27.16
N TRP A 144 0.92 -15.63 -25.99
CA TRP A 144 1.96 -16.15 -25.10
C TRP A 144 2.23 -17.63 -25.40
N LEU A 145 3.48 -17.96 -25.73
CA LEU A 145 3.97 -19.31 -26.06
C LEU A 145 4.85 -19.91 -24.96
N GLY A 146 5.15 -19.15 -23.91
CA GLY A 146 6.00 -19.60 -22.81
C GLY A 146 5.31 -20.61 -21.91
N ASN A 147 6.13 -21.41 -21.21
CA ASN A 147 5.67 -22.46 -20.31
C ASN A 147 5.54 -22.01 -18.84
N ARG A 148 6.16 -20.90 -18.47
CA ARG A 148 6.11 -20.31 -17.12
C ARG A 148 5.99 -18.81 -17.25
N ASP A 149 4.96 -18.24 -16.66
CA ASP A 149 4.77 -16.80 -16.60
C ASP A 149 5.18 -16.30 -15.21
N VAL A 150 5.78 -15.11 -15.16
CA VAL A 150 6.30 -14.52 -13.93
C VAL A 150 5.87 -13.07 -13.84
N SER A 151 5.54 -12.63 -12.63
CA SER A 151 5.20 -11.25 -12.36
C SER A 151 6.25 -10.54 -11.50
N THR A 152 6.36 -9.25 -11.72
CA THR A 152 7.12 -8.31 -10.88
C THR A 152 6.20 -7.20 -10.41
N ASP A 153 6.43 -6.75 -9.17
CA ASP A 153 5.54 -5.81 -8.49
C ASP A 153 5.43 -4.48 -9.22
N VAL A 154 6.56 -3.90 -9.66
CA VAL A 154 6.61 -2.63 -10.40
C VAL A 154 7.64 -2.66 -11.51
N GLY A 155 7.47 -1.80 -12.51
CA GLY A 155 8.45 -1.63 -13.57
C GLY A 155 8.35 -0.27 -14.26
N SER A 156 9.38 0.11 -15.01
CA SER A 156 9.47 1.37 -15.75
C SER A 156 10.02 1.15 -17.16
N ILE A 157 9.45 1.85 -18.15
CA ILE A 157 10.01 1.92 -19.51
C ILE A 157 10.56 3.34 -19.72
N ILE A 158 11.88 3.48 -19.67
CA ILE A 158 12.60 4.74 -19.81
C ILE A 158 13.04 4.85 -21.27
N GLN A 159 12.17 5.43 -22.11
CA GLN A 159 12.36 5.46 -23.57
C GLN A 159 13.64 6.18 -23.99
N ASP A 160 13.97 7.31 -23.37
CA ASP A 160 15.17 8.10 -23.70
C ASP A 160 16.47 7.34 -23.46
N GLU A 161 16.48 6.41 -22.50
CA GLU A 161 17.61 5.53 -22.21
C GLU A 161 17.46 4.13 -22.83
N LYS A 162 16.39 3.89 -23.60
CA LYS A 162 16.07 2.58 -24.17
C LYS A 162 16.14 1.45 -23.13
N THR A 163 15.64 1.73 -21.93
CA THR A 163 15.81 0.85 -20.77
C THR A 163 14.46 0.44 -20.21
N MET A 164 14.32 -0.86 -19.94
CA MET A 164 13.20 -1.42 -19.20
C MET A 164 13.71 -1.92 -17.84
N VAL A 165 13.07 -1.47 -16.76
CA VAL A 165 13.44 -1.81 -15.38
C VAL A 165 12.27 -2.54 -14.73
N LEU A 166 12.55 -3.65 -14.05
CA LEU A 166 11.59 -4.39 -13.24
C LEU A 166 12.09 -4.49 -11.80
N VAL A 167 11.19 -4.32 -10.85
CA VAL A 167 11.51 -4.44 -9.43
C VAL A 167 10.47 -5.27 -8.70
N GLU A 168 10.95 -6.34 -8.06
CA GLU A 168 10.22 -7.11 -7.05
C GLU A 168 10.46 -6.49 -5.68
N LEU A 169 9.42 -6.02 -5.00
CA LEU A 169 9.53 -5.22 -3.78
C LEU A 169 9.46 -6.06 -2.51
N LYS A 170 10.20 -5.63 -1.51
CA LYS A 170 10.09 -6.07 -0.12
C LYS A 170 10.08 -4.86 0.78
N ASN A 171 9.11 -4.83 1.70
CA ASN A 171 8.85 -3.64 2.51
C ASN A 171 10.02 -3.35 3.46
N ARG A 172 10.56 -4.39 4.09
CA ARG A 172 11.65 -4.26 5.05
C ARG A 172 12.70 -5.36 4.89
N VAL A 173 13.91 -5.12 5.39
CA VAL A 173 15.00 -6.12 5.44
C VAL A 173 14.58 -7.42 6.11
N ASP A 174 13.73 -7.35 7.13
CA ASP A 174 13.20 -8.49 7.91
C ASP A 174 11.88 -9.04 7.36
N THR A 175 11.53 -8.74 6.11
CA THR A 175 10.32 -9.27 5.43
C THR A 175 10.66 -10.20 4.27
N GLY A 176 9.73 -11.14 3.99
CA GLY A 176 9.84 -12.14 2.92
C GLY A 176 10.33 -13.52 3.37
N GLY A 177 10.95 -13.60 4.56
CA GLY A 177 11.49 -14.84 5.10
C GLY A 177 12.68 -15.40 4.31
N THR A 178 13.39 -16.36 4.90
CA THR A 178 14.56 -17.02 4.27
C THR A 178 14.22 -17.64 2.92
N ALA A 179 13.09 -18.39 2.85
CA ALA A 179 12.68 -19.09 1.64
C ALA A 179 12.25 -18.12 0.53
N GLY A 180 11.33 -17.20 0.83
CA GLY A 180 10.81 -16.25 -0.17
C GLY A 180 11.88 -15.31 -0.72
N ARG A 181 12.88 -14.93 0.09
CA ARG A 181 14.02 -14.13 -0.36
C ARG A 181 14.91 -14.88 -1.34
N ARG A 182 15.15 -16.17 -1.10
CA ARG A 182 15.93 -17.04 -1.99
C ARG A 182 15.15 -17.34 -3.29
N GLU A 183 13.86 -17.63 -3.19
CA GLU A 183 12.99 -18.01 -4.32
C GLU A 183 12.96 -16.97 -5.44
N ILE A 184 13.01 -15.68 -5.09
CA ILE A 184 13.05 -14.58 -6.07
C ILE A 184 14.21 -14.71 -7.04
N TRP A 185 15.37 -15.16 -6.56
CA TRP A 185 16.55 -15.32 -7.39
C TRP A 185 16.52 -16.62 -8.19
N THR A 186 15.92 -17.68 -7.67
CA THR A 186 15.99 -19.03 -8.27
C THR A 186 14.99 -19.22 -9.41
N SER A 187 14.74 -20.48 -9.81
CA SER A 187 13.84 -20.90 -10.89
C SER A 187 12.35 -20.57 -10.71
N GLU A 188 12.00 -19.76 -9.70
CA GLU A 188 10.64 -19.32 -9.41
C GLU A 188 10.36 -17.89 -9.93
N LYS A 189 11.39 -17.03 -10.04
CA LYS A 189 11.25 -15.68 -10.64
C LYS A 189 12.43 -15.31 -11.54
N PHE A 190 13.54 -14.79 -11.00
CA PHE A 190 14.63 -14.25 -11.84
C PHE A 190 15.33 -15.35 -12.64
N GLY A 191 15.39 -16.58 -12.11
CA GLY A 191 15.90 -17.74 -12.85
C GLY A 191 15.12 -18.02 -14.13
N ILE A 192 13.81 -17.75 -14.16
CA ILE A 192 12.97 -17.96 -15.36
C ILE A 192 13.40 -17.01 -16.49
N PHE A 193 13.68 -15.74 -16.17
CA PHE A 193 14.23 -14.79 -17.15
C PHE A 193 15.57 -15.27 -17.71
N VAL A 194 16.49 -15.69 -16.83
CA VAL A 194 17.81 -16.17 -17.26
C VAL A 194 17.69 -17.45 -18.10
N GLU A 195 16.79 -18.36 -17.77
CA GLU A 195 16.53 -19.57 -18.57
C GLU A 195 15.97 -19.24 -19.96
N TYR A 196 15.10 -18.24 -20.07
CA TYR A 196 14.61 -17.77 -21.37
C TYR A 196 15.69 -17.08 -22.21
N PHE A 197 16.56 -16.28 -21.58
CA PHE A 197 17.75 -15.75 -22.28
C PHE A 197 18.74 -16.86 -22.65
N LYS A 198 18.93 -17.87 -21.81
CA LYS A 198 19.85 -18.98 -22.07
C LYS A 198 19.41 -19.81 -23.28
N SER A 199 18.11 -20.13 -23.34
CA SER A 199 17.53 -20.96 -24.40
C SER A 199 17.19 -20.19 -25.68
N ASN A 200 17.11 -18.85 -25.62
CA ASN A 200 16.58 -18.00 -26.69
C ASN A 200 15.22 -18.51 -27.23
N LYS A 201 14.40 -19.08 -26.34
CA LYS A 201 13.10 -19.66 -26.70
C LYS A 201 12.17 -18.58 -27.24
N LYS A 202 11.39 -18.89 -28.28
CA LYS A 202 10.30 -18.05 -28.75
C LYS A 202 9.16 -18.06 -27.73
N LEU A 203 8.80 -16.89 -27.22
CA LEU A 203 7.82 -16.71 -26.14
C LEU A 203 6.58 -15.95 -26.58
N PHE A 204 6.69 -15.13 -27.63
CA PHE A 204 5.63 -14.24 -28.06
C PHE A 204 5.35 -14.45 -29.54
N ARG A 205 4.08 -14.37 -29.94
CA ARG A 205 3.68 -14.37 -31.34
C ARG A 205 2.77 -13.19 -31.63
N LYS A 206 3.02 -12.51 -32.75
CA LYS A 206 2.08 -11.56 -33.36
C LYS A 206 1.87 -11.94 -34.81
N SER A 207 0.63 -12.27 -35.14
CA SER A 207 0.26 -12.83 -36.46
C SER A 207 1.11 -14.08 -36.79
N HIS A 208 2.05 -13.98 -37.75
CA HIS A 208 2.91 -15.10 -38.19
C HIS A 208 4.37 -14.98 -37.70
N LYS A 209 4.70 -13.96 -36.91
CA LYS A 209 6.07 -13.73 -36.41
C LYS A 209 6.17 -14.14 -34.95
N GLU A 210 7.26 -14.83 -34.63
CA GLU A 210 7.58 -15.27 -33.27
C GLU A 210 8.85 -14.59 -32.76
N PHE A 211 8.82 -14.20 -31.49
CA PHE A 211 9.87 -13.44 -30.82
C PHE A 211 10.30 -14.16 -29.55
N SER A 212 11.60 -14.27 -29.33
CA SER A 212 12.16 -14.51 -28.00
C SER A 212 12.04 -13.25 -27.14
N LEU A 213 12.39 -13.35 -25.85
CA LEU A 213 12.38 -12.17 -24.98
C LEU A 213 13.33 -11.08 -25.48
N ALA A 214 14.55 -11.44 -25.90
CA ALA A 214 15.51 -10.47 -26.39
C ALA A 214 15.02 -9.79 -27.67
N GLU A 215 14.52 -10.57 -28.63
CA GLU A 215 14.01 -10.04 -29.90
C GLU A 215 12.78 -9.15 -29.72
N LEU A 216 11.88 -9.49 -28.78
CA LEU A 216 10.75 -8.64 -28.46
C LEU A 216 11.25 -7.29 -27.97
N LEU A 217 12.11 -7.26 -26.95
CA LEU A 217 12.63 -6.02 -26.37
C LEU A 217 13.36 -5.17 -27.41
N GLU A 218 14.23 -5.77 -28.22
CA GLU A 218 14.95 -5.07 -29.29
C GLU A 218 13.99 -4.53 -30.37
N SER A 219 12.91 -5.25 -30.70
CA SER A 219 11.91 -4.77 -31.68
C SER A 219 11.16 -3.51 -31.22
N PHE A 220 11.08 -3.29 -29.90
CA PHE A 220 10.55 -2.08 -29.28
C PHE A 220 11.65 -1.04 -28.96
N GLY A 221 12.88 -1.28 -29.44
CA GLY A 221 14.01 -0.36 -29.26
C GLY A 221 14.62 -0.37 -27.87
N ILE A 222 14.36 -1.39 -27.05
CA ILE A 222 14.99 -1.55 -25.74
C ILE A 222 16.37 -2.19 -25.90
N GLU A 223 17.39 -1.52 -25.37
CA GLU A 223 18.79 -1.95 -25.39
C GLU A 223 19.27 -2.44 -24.02
N ASN A 224 18.60 -2.03 -22.94
CA ASN A 224 18.93 -2.44 -21.58
C ASN A 224 17.71 -3.00 -20.86
N PHE A 225 17.86 -4.18 -20.25
CA PHE A 225 16.84 -4.81 -19.43
C PHE A 225 17.38 -5.03 -18.02
N GLU A 226 16.79 -4.39 -17.02
CA GLU A 226 17.25 -4.42 -15.64
C GLU A 226 16.19 -5.08 -14.76
N ILE A 227 16.55 -6.10 -13.97
CA ILE A 227 15.64 -6.79 -13.05
C ILE A 227 16.23 -6.76 -11.65
N TYR A 228 15.47 -6.27 -10.68
CA TYR A 228 15.96 -6.09 -9.32
C TYR A 228 15.01 -6.64 -8.27
N ILE A 229 15.57 -7.17 -7.18
CA ILE A 229 14.85 -7.21 -5.90
C ILE A 229 15.10 -5.89 -5.18
N GLY A 230 14.03 -5.18 -4.81
CA GLY A 230 14.10 -3.90 -4.11
C GLY A 230 13.68 -4.02 -2.66
N VAL A 231 14.55 -3.66 -1.72
CA VAL A 231 14.23 -3.60 -0.28
C VAL A 231 14.06 -2.16 0.15
N LEU A 232 12.85 -1.79 0.59
CA LEU A 232 12.50 -0.39 0.83
C LEU A 232 13.08 0.15 2.14
N PHE A 233 12.85 -0.53 3.26
CA PHE A 233 13.20 -0.01 4.60
C PHE A 233 14.05 -0.98 5.44
N ASP A 234 14.78 -0.43 6.41
CA ASP A 234 15.40 -1.21 7.49
C ASP A 234 14.41 -1.42 8.66
N THR A 235 14.88 -2.00 9.77
CA THR A 235 14.04 -2.25 10.95
C THR A 235 13.68 -0.99 11.74
N GLY A 236 14.38 0.12 11.51
CA GLY A 236 14.17 1.43 12.12
C GLY A 236 13.43 2.41 11.20
N ASP A 237 12.76 1.91 10.16
CA ASP A 237 11.98 2.68 9.17
C ASP A 237 12.81 3.68 8.33
N ASN A 238 14.14 3.54 8.31
CA ASN A 238 15.02 4.29 7.40
C ASN A 238 15.11 3.57 6.05
N PRO A 239 15.51 4.26 4.96
CA PRO A 239 15.83 3.59 3.69
C PRO A 239 16.82 2.44 3.92
N ALA A 240 16.50 1.27 3.38
CA ALA A 240 17.33 0.09 3.58
C ALA A 240 18.74 0.29 3.00
N THR A 241 19.70 -0.43 3.57
CA THR A 241 21.07 -0.58 3.05
C THR A 241 21.47 -2.06 3.04
N VAL A 242 22.46 -2.42 2.21
CA VAL A 242 23.06 -3.76 2.24
C VAL A 242 23.51 -4.13 3.66
N GLN A 243 24.13 -3.20 4.37
CA GLN A 243 24.61 -3.44 5.74
C GLN A 243 23.45 -3.74 6.70
N SER A 244 22.35 -3.01 6.60
CA SER A 244 21.16 -3.29 7.42
C SER A 244 20.55 -4.67 7.12
N ASP A 245 20.57 -5.12 5.86
CA ASP A 245 20.08 -6.45 5.46
C ASP A 245 21.03 -7.57 5.89
N LYS A 246 22.35 -7.32 5.89
CA LYS A 246 23.36 -8.22 6.46
C LYS A 246 23.17 -8.42 7.96
N THR A 247 22.83 -7.37 8.70
CA THR A 247 22.73 -7.40 10.17
C THR A 247 21.37 -7.89 10.66
N ASN A 248 20.28 -7.40 10.07
CA ASN A 248 18.92 -7.59 10.57
C ASN A 248 17.98 -8.30 9.59
N GLY A 249 18.45 -8.63 8.40
CA GLY A 249 17.61 -9.12 7.31
C GLY A 249 18.01 -10.50 6.80
N PHE A 250 17.78 -10.70 5.51
CA PHE A 250 17.91 -11.99 4.84
C PHE A 250 18.97 -11.96 3.73
N TYR A 251 19.96 -11.08 3.85
CA TYR A 251 21.04 -10.96 2.86
C TYR A 251 21.70 -12.30 2.53
N SER A 252 21.97 -13.14 3.53
CA SER A 252 22.57 -14.46 3.32
C SER A 252 21.73 -15.38 2.42
N SER A 253 20.40 -15.28 2.52
CA SER A 253 19.46 -16.06 1.70
C SER A 253 19.42 -15.53 0.27
N SER A 254 19.40 -14.20 0.12
CA SER A 254 19.54 -13.54 -1.20
C SER A 254 20.86 -13.89 -1.85
N LYS A 255 21.97 -13.92 -1.09
CA LYS A 255 23.29 -14.30 -1.57
C LYS A 255 23.32 -15.74 -2.11
N GLN A 256 22.75 -16.70 -1.38
CA GLN A 256 22.63 -18.09 -1.87
C GLN A 256 21.81 -18.17 -3.18
N GLY A 257 20.72 -17.41 -3.27
CA GLY A 257 19.92 -17.34 -4.49
C GLY A 257 20.66 -16.69 -5.66
N PHE A 258 21.44 -15.64 -5.39
CA PHE A 258 22.30 -14.98 -6.37
C PHE A 258 23.40 -15.91 -6.88
N GLU A 259 24.08 -16.64 -5.98
CA GLU A 259 25.08 -17.66 -6.34
C GLU A 259 24.49 -18.75 -7.25
N TYR A 260 23.23 -19.15 -7.02
CA TYR A 260 22.51 -20.06 -7.91
C TYR A 260 22.38 -19.48 -9.34
N LEU A 261 21.98 -18.21 -9.48
CA LEU A 261 21.90 -17.55 -10.79
C LEU A 261 23.26 -17.46 -11.47
N GLN A 262 24.31 -17.11 -10.73
CA GLN A 262 25.66 -17.06 -11.26
C GLN A 262 26.09 -18.41 -11.83
N ASN A 263 25.78 -19.50 -11.12
CA ASN A 263 26.07 -20.85 -11.60
C ASN A 263 25.27 -21.20 -12.86
N LEU A 264 24.00 -20.81 -12.93
CA LEU A 264 23.16 -21.00 -14.12
C LEU A 264 23.74 -20.26 -15.34
N VAL A 265 24.22 -19.03 -15.15
CA VAL A 265 24.88 -18.21 -16.18
C VAL A 265 26.20 -18.84 -16.63
N LYS A 266 27.06 -19.27 -15.70
CA LYS A 266 28.36 -19.92 -15.99
C LYS A 266 28.22 -21.20 -16.82
N GLN A 267 27.10 -21.91 -16.67
CA GLN A 267 26.77 -23.11 -17.44
C GLN A 267 26.16 -22.80 -18.82
N SER A 268 26.00 -21.53 -19.18
CA SER A 268 25.43 -21.12 -20.47
C SER A 268 26.52 -20.85 -21.50
N SER A 269 26.32 -21.32 -22.74
CA SER A 269 27.16 -20.94 -23.88
C SER A 269 26.72 -19.62 -24.52
N THR A 270 25.51 -19.15 -24.24
CA THR A 270 24.86 -18.01 -24.90
C THR A 270 24.85 -16.74 -24.04
N ILE A 271 25.21 -16.84 -22.77
CA ILE A 271 25.26 -15.72 -21.81
C ILE A 271 26.68 -15.60 -21.28
N LYS A 272 27.18 -14.37 -21.17
CA LYS A 272 28.47 -14.07 -20.53
C LYS A 272 28.28 -12.98 -19.47
N THR A 273 28.91 -13.16 -18.32
CA THR A 273 29.02 -12.10 -17.32
C THR A 273 29.98 -11.02 -17.81
N ILE A 274 29.49 -9.78 -17.90
CA ILE A 274 30.28 -8.59 -18.26
C ILE A 274 30.86 -7.94 -17.01
N ASN A 275 30.05 -7.81 -15.96
CA ASN A 275 30.43 -7.22 -14.69
C ASN A 275 29.70 -7.92 -13.54
N GLU A 276 30.30 -7.91 -12.35
CA GLU A 276 29.81 -8.59 -11.16
C GLU A 276 30.17 -7.78 -9.90
N ASP A 277 29.20 -7.61 -9.03
CA ASP A 277 29.35 -7.05 -7.69
C ASP A 277 28.69 -8.01 -6.68
N PRO A 278 29.44 -8.95 -6.10
CA PRO A 278 28.90 -9.95 -5.19
C PRO A 278 28.48 -9.37 -3.84
N GLU A 279 28.94 -8.17 -3.50
CA GLU A 279 28.59 -7.51 -2.26
C GLU A 279 27.22 -6.82 -2.35
N ASN A 280 26.94 -6.20 -3.49
CA ASN A 280 25.62 -5.63 -3.76
C ASN A 280 24.67 -6.62 -4.45
N LEU A 281 25.10 -7.87 -4.65
CA LEU A 281 24.36 -8.93 -5.33
C LEU A 281 23.92 -8.50 -6.73
N GLN A 282 24.83 -7.92 -7.53
CA GLN A 282 24.54 -7.44 -8.88
C GLN A 282 25.42 -8.12 -9.92
N MET A 283 24.87 -8.36 -11.10
CA MET A 283 25.62 -8.77 -12.27
C MET A 283 25.05 -8.17 -13.55
N GLU A 284 25.94 -7.89 -14.51
CA GLU A 284 25.61 -7.50 -15.86
C GLU A 284 25.97 -8.64 -16.81
N LEU A 285 25.06 -8.92 -17.75
CA LEU A 285 25.11 -10.04 -18.66
C LEU A 285 25.05 -9.53 -20.10
N GLY A 286 25.89 -10.12 -20.95
CA GLY A 286 25.83 -9.99 -22.40
C GLY A 286 25.27 -11.27 -23.02
N LEU A 287 24.45 -11.12 -24.06
CA LEU A 287 23.92 -12.22 -24.85
C LEU A 287 24.77 -12.38 -26.12
N SER A 288 25.20 -13.59 -26.45
CA SER A 288 26.07 -13.81 -27.62
C SER A 288 25.37 -13.58 -28.96
N TYR A 289 24.04 -13.55 -28.96
CA TYR A 289 23.17 -13.51 -30.13
C TYR A 289 22.36 -12.21 -30.25
N SER A 290 22.52 -11.28 -29.29
CA SER A 290 21.71 -10.07 -29.19
C SER A 290 22.56 -8.91 -28.66
N SER A 291 22.16 -7.68 -29.00
CA SER A 291 22.78 -6.46 -28.49
C SER A 291 22.26 -6.04 -27.11
N LEU A 292 21.18 -6.67 -26.65
CA LEU A 292 20.54 -6.41 -25.37
C LEU A 292 21.50 -6.68 -24.20
N LYS A 293 21.64 -5.69 -23.32
CA LYS A 293 22.34 -5.83 -22.04
C LYS A 293 21.34 -6.16 -20.95
N VAL A 294 21.64 -7.18 -20.15
CA VAL A 294 20.76 -7.61 -19.06
C VAL A 294 21.45 -7.38 -17.72
N LYS A 295 20.81 -6.66 -16.80
CA LYS A 295 21.30 -6.47 -15.43
C LYS A 295 20.36 -7.14 -14.46
N ILE A 296 20.91 -7.88 -13.51
CA ILE A 296 20.16 -8.53 -12.44
C ILE A 296 20.79 -8.17 -11.11
N GLY A 297 20.01 -7.75 -10.11
CA GLY A 297 20.59 -7.59 -8.79
C GLY A 297 19.67 -7.16 -7.67
N ALA A 298 20.26 -6.66 -6.58
CA ALA A 298 19.53 -6.08 -5.45
C ALA A 298 19.65 -4.55 -5.43
N LEU A 299 18.56 -3.90 -4.99
CA LEU A 299 18.49 -2.47 -4.72
C LEU A 299 18.01 -2.27 -3.29
N TYR A 300 18.55 -1.24 -2.64
CA TYR A 300 18.24 -0.93 -1.24
C TYR A 300 17.83 0.54 -1.10
N GLY A 301 16.71 0.78 -0.41
CA GLY A 301 16.22 2.11 -0.10
C GLY A 301 16.06 2.98 -1.35
N ASN A 302 16.79 4.09 -1.37
CA ASN A 302 16.67 5.12 -2.41
C ASN A 302 17.22 4.67 -3.78
N ASP A 303 17.98 3.57 -3.84
CA ASP A 303 18.42 3.02 -5.13
C ASP A 303 17.23 2.56 -5.99
N ILE A 304 16.12 2.19 -5.34
CA ILE A 304 14.90 1.75 -6.01
C ILE A 304 14.29 2.89 -6.84
N THR A 305 14.12 4.07 -6.24
CA THR A 305 13.59 5.25 -6.95
C THR A 305 14.58 5.78 -7.97
N LEU A 306 15.88 5.75 -7.65
CA LEU A 306 16.94 6.09 -8.60
C LEU A 306 16.87 5.20 -9.85
N LYS A 307 16.67 3.89 -9.70
CA LYS A 307 16.57 2.99 -10.86
C LYS A 307 15.23 3.10 -11.57
N LEU A 308 14.10 3.14 -10.87
CA LEU A 308 12.80 3.21 -11.53
C LEU A 308 12.54 4.55 -12.24
N PHE A 309 13.01 5.66 -11.67
CA PHE A 309 12.65 7.01 -12.11
C PHE A 309 13.83 7.81 -12.67
N ARG A 310 15.07 7.30 -12.55
CA ARG A 310 16.31 8.04 -12.84
C ARG A 310 16.42 9.35 -12.06
N LYS A 311 15.78 9.39 -10.90
CA LYS A 311 15.75 10.52 -9.98
C LYS A 311 15.96 10.00 -8.57
N SER A 312 16.94 10.58 -7.87
CA SER A 312 17.13 10.28 -6.45
C SER A 312 15.97 10.91 -5.67
N PHE A 313 15.09 10.07 -5.15
CA PHE A 313 13.96 10.50 -4.32
C PHE A 313 13.89 9.61 -3.08
N PRO A 314 13.83 10.16 -1.85
CA PRO A 314 13.74 9.33 -0.66
C PRO A 314 12.48 8.45 -0.67
N VAL A 315 12.65 7.13 -0.51
CA VAL A 315 11.51 6.20 -0.40
C VAL A 315 10.61 6.53 0.79
N SER A 316 11.18 7.12 1.84
CA SER A 316 10.45 7.61 3.01
C SER A 316 9.46 8.72 2.64
N ASP A 317 9.87 9.71 1.84
CA ASP A 317 9.00 10.82 1.42
C ASP A 317 7.86 10.33 0.52
N LEU A 318 8.11 9.23 -0.21
CA LEU A 318 7.14 8.63 -1.12
C LEU A 318 6.05 7.87 -0.36
N LEU A 319 6.43 7.13 0.67
CA LEU A 319 5.59 6.09 1.28
C LEU A 319 5.10 6.42 2.69
N LEU A 320 5.81 7.25 3.46
CA LEU A 320 5.49 7.58 4.86
C LEU A 320 4.60 8.83 4.98
N LEU A 321 3.46 8.81 4.31
CA LEU A 321 2.44 9.85 4.46
C LEU A 321 1.88 9.81 5.89
N ARG A 322 1.82 10.97 6.54
CA ARG A 322 1.36 11.09 7.94
C ARG A 322 -0.06 11.62 7.95
N TYR A 323 -0.98 10.83 8.49
CA TYR A 323 -2.38 11.21 8.70
C TYR A 323 -2.86 10.69 10.04
N ASP A 324 -3.81 11.42 10.63
CA ASP A 324 -4.35 11.10 11.94
C ASP A 324 -5.54 10.14 11.89
N ASP A 325 -6.09 9.88 10.69
CA ASP A 325 -7.36 9.16 10.51
C ASP A 325 -7.40 7.85 11.29
N ILE A 326 -6.37 7.01 11.16
CA ILE A 326 -6.40 5.67 11.71
C ILE A 326 -6.10 5.65 13.21
N TRP A 327 -4.97 6.23 13.63
CA TRP A 327 -4.57 6.15 15.04
C TRP A 327 -5.55 6.90 15.94
N LEU A 328 -6.02 8.08 15.51
CA LEU A 328 -6.95 8.88 16.30
C LEU A 328 -8.29 8.17 16.38
N SER A 329 -8.84 7.74 15.25
CA SER A 329 -10.17 7.12 15.23
C SER A 329 -10.17 5.80 15.94
N GLN A 330 -9.09 5.01 15.88
CA GLN A 330 -8.97 3.79 16.67
C GLN A 330 -9.04 4.07 18.17
N LEU A 331 -8.27 5.03 18.68
CA LEU A 331 -8.30 5.38 20.10
C LEU A 331 -9.67 5.93 20.53
N ILE A 332 -10.24 6.85 19.75
CA ILE A 332 -11.58 7.40 20.01
C ILE A 332 -12.62 6.29 19.99
N THR A 333 -12.55 5.35 19.06
CA THR A 333 -13.52 4.24 18.95
C THR A 333 -13.42 3.30 20.15
N ILE A 334 -12.21 2.97 20.61
CA ILE A 334 -12.02 2.14 21.82
C ILE A 334 -12.66 2.84 23.03
N GLU A 335 -12.38 4.14 23.21
CA GLU A 335 -12.92 4.94 24.31
C GLU A 335 -14.46 5.04 24.23
N GLU A 336 -15.00 5.42 23.07
CA GLU A 336 -16.44 5.57 22.85
C GLU A 336 -17.21 4.25 22.93
N ARG A 337 -16.62 3.15 22.47
CA ARG A 337 -17.22 1.81 22.56
C ARG A 337 -17.28 1.34 24.01
N ALA A 338 -16.19 1.50 24.76
CA ALA A 338 -16.14 1.12 26.17
C ALA A 338 -17.21 1.89 26.98
N VAL A 339 -17.33 3.19 26.75
CA VAL A 339 -18.34 4.05 27.38
C VAL A 339 -19.75 3.64 26.96
N LEU A 340 -19.98 3.34 25.68
CA LEU A 340 -21.28 2.88 25.18
C LEU A 340 -21.72 1.56 25.83
N LEU A 341 -20.84 0.57 25.91
CA LEU A 341 -21.13 -0.72 26.55
C LEU A 341 -21.51 -0.54 28.02
N LYS A 342 -20.78 0.32 28.74
CA LYS A 342 -20.97 0.56 30.17
C LYS A 342 -22.19 1.40 30.50
N HIS A 343 -22.46 2.44 29.71
CA HIS A 343 -23.45 3.48 30.04
C HIS A 343 -24.64 3.52 29.08
N GLN A 344 -24.65 2.69 28.03
CA GLN A 344 -25.66 2.67 26.97
C GLN A 344 -25.77 4.01 26.21
N LYS A 345 -24.75 4.87 26.37
CA LYS A 345 -24.64 6.20 25.77
C LYS A 345 -23.18 6.64 25.83
N ASN A 346 -22.74 7.41 24.85
CA ASN A 346 -21.41 8.01 24.76
C ASN A 346 -21.51 9.42 24.12
N PHE A 347 -20.38 10.06 23.84
CA PHE A 347 -20.37 11.39 23.22
C PHE A 347 -20.90 11.35 21.79
N THR A 348 -20.58 10.29 21.04
CA THR A 348 -20.97 10.06 19.64
C THR A 348 -22.48 9.97 19.48
N THR A 349 -23.12 9.03 20.17
CA THR A 349 -24.58 8.85 20.18
C THR A 349 -25.31 10.12 20.67
N THR A 350 -24.75 10.80 21.68
CA THR A 350 -25.27 12.08 22.18
C THR A 350 -25.24 13.15 21.09
N PHE A 351 -24.08 13.34 20.45
CA PHE A 351 -23.87 14.35 19.44
C PHE A 351 -24.74 14.10 18.20
N LEU A 352 -24.78 12.87 17.69
CA LEU A 352 -25.64 12.50 16.55
C LEU A 352 -27.12 12.67 16.89
N GLY A 353 -27.53 12.34 18.12
CA GLY A 353 -28.89 12.59 18.60
C GLY A 353 -29.27 14.07 18.63
N LEU A 354 -28.33 14.95 19.00
CA LEU A 354 -28.51 16.40 18.95
C LEU A 354 -28.55 16.93 17.51
N LEU A 355 -27.68 16.44 16.63
CA LEU A 355 -27.65 16.84 15.21
C LEU A 355 -28.99 16.61 14.52
N ASN A 356 -29.70 15.53 14.87
CA ASN A 356 -31.02 15.22 14.31
C ASN A 356 -32.14 16.15 14.79
N ARG A 357 -31.93 16.90 15.88
CA ARG A 357 -32.97 17.70 16.56
C ARG A 357 -32.71 19.20 16.54
N ASP A 358 -31.44 19.61 16.45
CA ASP A 358 -31.01 21.01 16.44
C ASP A 358 -30.49 21.40 15.04
N ARG A 359 -31.30 22.19 14.33
CA ARG A 359 -30.98 22.69 12.99
C ARG A 359 -29.74 23.58 12.98
N ASP A 360 -29.53 24.41 13.99
CA ASP A 360 -28.37 25.30 14.07
C ASP A 360 -27.09 24.51 14.29
N LEU A 361 -27.16 23.44 15.09
CA LEU A 361 -26.06 22.50 15.26
C LEU A 361 -25.72 21.80 13.93
N ARG A 362 -26.73 21.37 13.17
CA ARG A 362 -26.53 20.74 11.86
C ARG A 362 -25.83 21.68 10.87
N ILE A 363 -26.26 22.93 10.79
CA ILE A 363 -25.62 23.95 9.92
C ILE A 363 -24.15 24.15 10.32
N LYS A 364 -23.84 24.20 11.62
CA LYS A 364 -22.45 24.30 12.10
C LYS A 364 -21.62 23.06 11.75
N TYR A 365 -22.22 21.87 11.80
CA TYR A 365 -21.55 20.63 11.46
C TYR A 365 -21.25 20.53 9.95
N ASP A 366 -22.22 20.89 9.10
CA ASP A 366 -22.00 20.95 7.65
C ASP A 366 -20.91 21.99 7.30
N ALA A 367 -20.82 23.09 8.04
CA ALA A 367 -19.74 24.07 7.87
C ALA A 367 -18.34 23.49 8.19
N ILE A 368 -18.22 22.64 9.20
CA ILE A 368 -16.96 21.94 9.54
C ILE A 368 -16.55 20.98 8.45
N ILE A 369 -17.49 20.20 7.91
CA ILE A 369 -17.23 19.28 6.79
C ILE A 369 -16.71 20.08 5.59
N ASN A 370 -17.40 21.16 5.22
CA ASN A 370 -17.03 22.01 4.10
C ASN A 370 -15.68 22.73 4.30
N SER A 371 -15.28 23.00 5.54
CA SER A 371 -13.99 23.62 5.87
C SER A 371 -12.85 22.61 6.09
N GLU A 372 -13.10 21.32 5.79
CA GLU A 372 -12.15 20.22 6.03
C GLU A 372 -11.66 20.23 7.50
N CYS A 373 -12.58 20.31 8.45
CA CYS A 373 -12.33 20.46 9.89
C CYS A 373 -11.52 21.72 10.25
N GLY A 374 -11.87 22.87 9.68
CA GLY A 374 -11.27 24.15 10.03
C GLY A 374 -11.35 24.45 11.53
N GLU A 375 -10.27 24.99 12.10
CA GLU A 375 -10.16 25.22 13.55
C GLU A 375 -11.20 26.23 14.05
N THR A 376 -11.54 27.24 13.24
CA THR A 376 -12.57 28.22 13.55
C THR A 376 -13.95 27.58 13.68
N GLU A 377 -14.36 26.77 12.69
CA GLU A 377 -15.66 26.09 12.72
C GLU A 377 -15.73 25.04 13.84
N LEU A 378 -14.63 24.33 14.08
CA LEU A 378 -14.51 23.35 15.15
C LEU A 378 -14.63 23.99 16.54
N ASN A 379 -13.96 25.11 16.80
CA ASN A 379 -14.16 25.87 18.03
C ASN A 379 -15.61 26.34 18.17
N ALA A 380 -16.20 26.84 17.07
CA ALA A 380 -17.57 27.35 17.09
C ALA A 380 -18.61 26.28 17.45
N ILE A 381 -18.51 25.06 16.90
CA ILE A 381 -19.45 23.98 17.24
C ILE A 381 -19.26 23.49 18.67
N VAL A 382 -18.01 23.36 19.14
CA VAL A 382 -17.72 22.86 20.49
C VAL A 382 -18.18 23.87 21.53
N SER A 383 -17.90 25.16 21.34
CA SER A 383 -18.43 26.21 22.21
C SER A 383 -19.96 26.23 22.21
N TYR A 384 -20.61 26.02 21.06
CA TYR A 384 -22.06 25.94 20.99
C TYR A 384 -22.61 24.76 21.80
N LEU A 385 -22.03 23.56 21.64
CA LEU A 385 -22.43 22.36 22.38
C LEU A 385 -22.22 22.52 23.89
N LEU A 386 -21.10 23.08 24.33
CA LEU A 386 -20.84 23.28 25.75
C LEU A 386 -21.69 24.41 26.33
N ASN A 387 -21.95 25.50 25.61
CA ASN A 387 -22.80 26.57 26.15
C ASN A 387 -24.27 26.14 26.27
N LYS A 388 -24.79 25.39 25.29
CA LYS A 388 -26.22 25.03 25.21
C LYS A 388 -26.56 23.67 25.80
N TYR A 389 -25.63 22.71 25.75
CA TYR A 389 -25.87 21.30 26.05
C TYR A 389 -24.87 20.68 27.03
N THR A 390 -24.09 21.48 27.79
CA THR A 390 -23.15 20.96 28.82
C THR A 390 -23.73 19.85 29.69
N PRO A 391 -24.96 19.94 30.24
CA PRO A 391 -25.50 18.91 31.11
C PRO A 391 -25.67 17.53 30.44
N ILE A 392 -25.75 17.49 29.11
CA ILE A 392 -25.93 16.25 28.34
C ILE A 392 -24.59 15.51 28.13
N PHE A 393 -23.48 16.26 28.12
CA PHE A 393 -22.10 15.74 28.07
C PHE A 393 -21.56 15.59 29.49
N GLU A 394 -22.10 14.62 30.23
CA GLU A 394 -21.76 14.36 31.62
C GLU A 394 -20.31 13.88 31.79
N ASP A 395 -19.68 14.21 32.93
CA ASP A 395 -18.29 13.80 33.21
C ASP A 395 -18.16 12.28 33.40
N LYS A 396 -19.25 11.58 33.76
CA LYS A 396 -19.25 10.12 33.94
C LYS A 396 -19.01 9.34 32.63
N ILE A 397 -19.34 9.95 31.49
CA ILE A 397 -19.14 9.36 30.14
C ILE A 397 -17.92 9.97 29.43
N LEU A 398 -17.16 10.82 30.12
CA LEU A 398 -15.88 11.35 29.63
C LEU A 398 -14.75 10.37 30.00
N PRO A 399 -13.92 9.91 29.06
CA PRO A 399 -12.80 9.03 29.39
C PRO A 399 -11.83 9.68 30.38
N ALA A 400 -11.24 8.86 31.26
CA ALA A 400 -10.39 9.33 32.34
C ALA A 400 -9.21 10.17 31.83
N GLY A 401 -8.96 11.30 32.48
CA GLY A 401 -7.85 12.20 32.14
C GLY A 401 -8.06 13.07 30.89
N LYS A 402 -9.21 12.99 30.22
CA LYS A 402 -9.50 13.82 29.04
C LYS A 402 -10.13 15.15 29.43
N ASN A 403 -9.85 16.17 28.62
CA ASN A 403 -10.58 17.43 28.67
C ASN A 403 -11.85 17.33 27.80
N LYS A 404 -13.01 17.68 28.34
CA LYS A 404 -14.31 17.60 27.66
C LYS A 404 -14.35 18.28 26.29
N ALA A 405 -13.84 19.51 26.20
CA ALA A 405 -13.85 20.27 24.95
C ALA A 405 -12.92 19.64 23.89
N GLY A 406 -11.72 19.23 24.30
CA GLY A 406 -10.77 18.55 23.40
C GLY A 406 -11.29 17.20 22.92
N TYR A 407 -11.84 16.40 23.82
CA TYR A 407 -12.40 15.09 23.48
C TYR A 407 -13.59 15.21 22.53
N LEU A 408 -14.52 16.12 22.80
CA LEU A 408 -15.65 16.39 21.91
C LEU A 408 -15.18 16.87 20.53
N ALA A 409 -14.14 17.69 20.46
CA ALA A 409 -13.55 18.11 19.19
C ALA A 409 -12.96 16.93 18.40
N ASP A 410 -12.26 16.00 19.06
CA ASP A 410 -11.72 14.80 18.40
C ASP A 410 -12.84 13.87 17.90
N VAL A 411 -13.89 13.63 18.70
CA VAL A 411 -15.08 12.87 18.28
C VAL A 411 -15.73 13.48 17.03
N ILE A 412 -15.93 14.80 17.01
CA ILE A 412 -16.54 15.51 15.86
C ILE A 412 -15.68 15.37 14.62
N GLN A 413 -14.35 15.51 14.73
CA GLN A 413 -13.43 15.38 13.60
C GLN A 413 -13.41 13.96 13.03
N VAL A 414 -13.44 12.93 13.88
CA VAL A 414 -13.55 11.52 13.45
C VAL A 414 -14.87 11.27 12.71
N LEU A 415 -15.98 11.82 13.22
CA LEU A 415 -17.27 11.73 12.53
C LEU A 415 -17.26 12.44 11.19
N CYS A 416 -16.66 13.63 11.09
CA CYS A 416 -16.48 14.32 9.81
C CYS A 416 -15.69 13.45 8.83
N ALA A 417 -14.59 12.83 9.27
CA ALA A 417 -13.79 11.94 8.44
C ALA A 417 -14.58 10.69 7.97
N ALA A 418 -15.52 10.20 8.77
CA ALA A 418 -16.41 9.11 8.39
C ALA A 418 -17.57 9.56 7.45
N GLU A 419 -17.96 10.84 7.45
CA GLU A 419 -19.13 11.35 6.70
C GLU A 419 -18.80 12.15 5.42
N ALA A 420 -17.72 12.94 5.42
CA ALA A 420 -17.31 13.84 4.32
C ALA A 420 -16.97 13.12 3.01
#